data_AF-A0A9N9FM71-F1
#
_entry.id   AF-A0A9N9FM71-F1
#
_cell.length_a   1.000
_cell.length_b   1.000
_cell.length_c   1.000
_cell.angle_alpha   90.00
_cell.angle_beta   90.00
_cell.angle_gamma   90.00
#
_symmetry.space_group_name_H-M   'P 1'
#
loop_
_entity.id
_entity.type
_entity.pdbx_description
1 polymer ?
#
loop_
_entity_poly.entity_id
_entity_poly.type
_entity_poly.pdbx_seq_one_letter_code
_entity_poly.pdbx_strand_id
1 'polypeptide(L)'
;MPCYADTIVKIKLVRQTEKQNSKLLVLWAIGVYPVELEDNEIEMVLFVSLESHEKDFETQAIFEKDSFYSVRGKIVPTYYVGNNS
;
A
#
# COMPACT_ATOMS: atom_id res chain seq x y z
N MET A 1 -6.81 14.06 17.51
CA MET A 1 -6.05 14.43 16.29
C MET A 1 -5.71 13.15 15.54
N PRO A 2 -5.97 13.03 14.23
CA PRO A 2 -5.46 11.91 13.45
C PRO A 2 -3.93 11.98 13.45
N CYS A 3 -3.27 10.91 13.92
CA CYS A 3 -1.84 10.75 13.71
C CYS A 3 -1.62 10.14 12.32
N TYR A 4 -0.66 10.71 11.60
CA TYR A 4 -0.17 10.16 10.34
C TYR A 4 1.24 9.68 10.61
N ALA A 5 1.51 8.42 10.30
CA ALA A 5 2.88 7.89 10.29
C ALA A 5 3.27 7.64 8.84
N ASP A 6 4.48 8.09 8.53
CA ASP A 6 5.13 7.78 7.26
C ASP A 6 6.01 6.56 7.52
N THR A 7 5.77 5.48 6.79
CA THR A 7 6.57 4.26 6.87
C THR A 7 7.32 4.08 5.57
N ILE A 8 8.64 3.94 5.64
CA ILE A 8 9.44 3.58 4.47
C ILE A 8 9.34 2.08 4.28
N VAL A 9 8.86 1.68 3.11
CA VAL A 9 8.56 0.28 2.78
C VAL A 9 9.38 -0.11 1.56
N LYS A 10 10.12 -1.21 1.66
CA LYS A 10 10.74 -1.86 0.50
C LYS A 10 9.75 -2.83 -0.13
N ILE A 11 9.51 -2.72 -1.43
CA ILE A 11 8.58 -3.62 -2.10
C ILE A 11 9.25 -4.98 -2.35
N LYS A 12 8.69 -6.02 -1.76
CA LYS A 12 9.14 -7.41 -1.92
C LYS A 12 8.49 -8.09 -3.12
N LEU A 13 7.21 -7.81 -3.35
CA LEU A 13 6.42 -8.41 -4.42
C LEU A 13 5.42 -7.40 -4.98
N VAL A 14 5.23 -7.44 -6.30
CA VAL A 14 4.16 -6.71 -6.99
C VAL A 14 3.47 -7.68 -7.95
N ARG A 15 2.14 -7.61 -7.99
CA ARG A 15 1.30 -8.26 -8.98
C ARG A 15 0.35 -7.23 -9.56
N GLN A 16 0.17 -7.29 -10.86
CA GLN A 16 -0.74 -6.42 -11.60
C GLN A 16 -1.80 -7.29 -12.26
N THR A 17 -3.06 -6.92 -12.07
CA THR A 17 -4.19 -7.58 -12.70
C THR A 17 -5.04 -6.54 -13.39
N GLU A 18 -5.15 -6.65 -14.70
CA GLU A 18 -6.10 -5.83 -15.47
C GLU A 18 -7.48 -6.44 -15.40
N LYS A 19 -8.45 -5.65 -14.93
CA LYS A 19 -9.85 -6.04 -14.93
C LYS A 19 -10.52 -5.40 -16.14
N GLN A 20 -10.47 -6.09 -17.28
CA GLN A 20 -10.95 -5.58 -18.58
C GLN A 20 -12.38 -5.02 -18.53
N ASN A 21 -13.26 -5.63 -17.74
CA ASN A 21 -14.67 -5.19 -17.63
C ASN A 21 -14.86 -3.86 -16.87
N SER A 22 -13.89 -3.44 -16.05
CA SER A 22 -14.01 -2.23 -15.23
C SER A 22 -13.00 -1.15 -15.59
N LYS A 23 -12.15 -1.35 -16.61
CA LYS A 23 -11.06 -0.42 -16.98
C LYS A 23 -10.21 0.01 -15.77
N LEU A 24 -10.03 -0.92 -14.83
CA LEU A 24 -9.22 -0.72 -13.63
C LEU A 24 -8.02 -1.66 -13.70
N LEU A 25 -6.85 -1.11 -13.42
CA LEU A 25 -5.65 -1.87 -13.08
C LEU A 25 -5.63 -2.03 -11.56
N VAL A 26 -5.67 -3.27 -11.11
CA VAL A 26 -5.49 -3.60 -9.70
C VAL A 26 -4.03 -3.94 -9.48
N LEU A 27 -3.35 -3.09 -8.72
CA LEU A 27 -1.99 -3.30 -8.24
C LEU A 27 -2.06 -3.87 -6.84
N TRP A 28 -1.40 -5.01 -6.65
CA TRP A 28 -1.27 -5.66 -5.36
C TRP A 28 0.21 -5.80 -5.04
N ALA A 29 0.62 -5.32 -3.87
CA ALA A 29 2.02 -5.34 -3.47
C ALA A 29 2.19 -5.81 -2.03
N ILE A 30 3.27 -6.57 -1.79
CA ILE A 30 3.77 -6.84 -0.45
C ILE A 30 5.01 -5.99 -0.25
N GLY A 31 4.94 -5.14 0.77
CA GLY A 31 6.06 -4.35 1.24
C GLY A 31 6.64 -4.91 2.54
N VAL A 32 7.91 -4.61 2.79
CA VAL A 32 8.60 -4.94 4.04
C VAL A 32 9.09 -3.64 4.67
N TYR A 33 8.89 -3.50 5.97
CA TYR A 33 9.35 -2.36 6.74
C TYR A 33 9.87 -2.81 8.12
N PRO A 34 10.93 -2.17 8.64
CA PRO A 34 11.46 -2.53 9.94
C PRO A 34 10.59 -1.95 11.07
N VAL A 35 10.36 -2.76 12.09
CA VAL A 35 9.88 -2.31 13.42
C VAL A 35 10.88 -2.85 14.43
N GLU A 36 11.63 -1.94 15.05
CA GLU A 36 12.72 -2.29 15.96
C GLU A 36 13.76 -3.20 15.27
N LEU A 37 13.81 -4.48 15.66
CA LEU A 37 14.75 -5.49 15.14
C LEU A 37 14.07 -6.47 14.17
N GLU A 38 12.78 -6.33 13.91
CA GLU A 38 12.00 -7.26 13.10
C GLU A 38 11.49 -6.61 11.82
N ASP A 39 11.65 -7.32 10.71
CA ASP A 39 11.04 -6.96 9.44
C ASP A 39 9.57 -7.41 9.45
N ASN A 40 8.67 -6.46 9.22
CA ASN A 40 7.24 -6.68 9.13
C ASN A 40 6.75 -6.54 7.69
N GLU A 41 5.73 -7.31 7.33
CA GLU A 41 5.10 -7.24 6.01
C GLU A 41 3.86 -6.35 6.04
N ILE A 42 3.66 -5.57 4.98
CA ILE A 42 2.44 -4.79 4.74
C ILE A 42 1.88 -5.14 3.37
N GLU A 43 0.60 -5.48 3.32
CA GLU A 43 -0.14 -5.67 2.09
C GLU A 43 -0.73 -4.33 1.62
N MET A 44 -0.50 -3.99 0.36
CA MET A 44 -0.98 -2.76 -0.25
C MET A 44 -1.75 -3.08 -1.52
N VAL A 45 -2.96 -2.53 -1.63
CA VAL A 45 -3.81 -2.68 -2.81
C VAL A 45 -4.15 -1.31 -3.36
N LEU A 46 -3.79 -1.07 -4.62
CA LEU A 46 -4.07 0.17 -5.33
C LEU A 46 -4.98 -0.12 -6.52
N PHE A 47 -6.01 0.71 -6.68
CA PHE A 47 -6.91 0.68 -7.82
C PHE A 47 -6.59 1.88 -8.70
N VAL A 48 -6.07 1.61 -9.89
CA VAL A 48 -5.67 2.63 -10.86
C VAL A 48 -6.65 2.60 -12.03
N SER A 49 -7.21 3.76 -12.40
CA SER A 49 -7.99 3.87 -13.63
C SER A 49 -7.09 3.73 -14.84
N LEU A 50 -7.49 2.89 -15.81
CA LEU A 50 -6.85 2.79 -17.12
C LEU A 50 -7.34 3.87 -18.09
N GLU A 51 -8.34 4.67 -17.71
CA GLU A 51 -8.81 5.77 -18.53
C GLU A 51 -7.81 6.93 -18.49
N SER A 52 -7.26 7.28 -19.65
CA SER A 52 -6.16 8.26 -19.78
C SER A 52 -6.50 9.66 -19.27
N HIS A 53 -7.78 10.01 -19.16
CA HIS A 53 -8.25 11.30 -18.66
C HIS A 53 -8.44 11.32 -17.13
N GLU A 54 -8.48 10.14 -16.48
CA GLU A 54 -8.53 9.99 -15.02
C GLU A 54 -7.16 9.64 -14.43
N LYS A 55 -6.18 9.36 -15.29
CA LYS A 55 -4.82 9.00 -14.87
C LYS A 55 -4.04 10.24 -14.50
N ASP A 56 -3.86 10.44 -13.20
CA ASP A 56 -2.93 11.43 -12.68
C ASP A 56 -1.54 10.79 -12.54
N PHE A 57 -0.66 11.09 -13.51
CA PHE A 57 0.71 10.59 -13.51
C PHE A 57 1.60 11.24 -12.43
N GLU A 58 1.20 12.38 -11.86
CA GLU A 58 1.97 13.03 -10.79
C GLU A 58 1.68 12.39 -9.43
N THR A 59 0.47 11.85 -9.21
CA THR A 59 0.07 11.29 -7.91
C THR A 59 -0.10 9.77 -7.90
N GLN A 60 -0.32 9.12 -9.04
CA GLN A 60 -0.40 7.65 -9.11
C GLN A 60 0.99 7.03 -9.18
N ALA A 61 1.48 6.58 -8.03
CA ALA A 61 2.67 5.74 -7.96
C ALA A 61 2.34 4.31 -8.43
N ILE A 62 3.18 3.77 -9.31
CA ILE A 62 3.21 2.33 -9.62
C ILE A 62 4.31 1.72 -8.76
N PHE A 63 3.98 0.66 -8.02
CA PHE A 63 4.96 -0.06 -7.21
C PHE A 63 5.89 -0.88 -8.11
N GLU A 64 7.19 -0.76 -7.84
CA GLU A 64 8.25 -1.55 -8.46
C GLU A 64 8.89 -2.46 -7.42
N LYS A 65 9.20 -3.70 -7.81
CA LYS A 65 9.89 -4.65 -6.95
C LYS A 65 11.28 -4.11 -6.60
N ASP A 66 11.69 -4.31 -5.34
CA ASP A 66 12.96 -3.88 -4.74
C ASP A 66 13.13 -2.35 -4.57
N SER A 67 12.17 -1.55 -5.05
CA SER A 67 12.12 -0.10 -4.82
C SER A 67 11.55 0.24 -3.44
N PHE A 68 11.87 1.46 -2.96
CA PHE A 68 11.43 1.97 -1.66
C PHE A 68 10.40 3.08 -1.83
N TYR A 69 9.34 3.04 -1.02
CA TYR A 69 8.27 4.04 -1.05
C TYR A 69 7.96 4.52 0.37
N SER A 70 7.61 5.80 0.50
CA SER A 70 7.00 6.34 1.72
C SER A 70 5.50 6.10 1.66
N VAL A 71 4.99 5.27 2.56
CA VAL A 71 3.57 4.98 2.69
C VAL A 71 3.05 5.77 3.87
N ARG A 72 2.17 6.74 3.58
CA ARG A 72 1.53 7.58 4.59
C ARG A 72 0.11 7.08 4.86
N GLY A 73 -0.08 6.46 6.01
CA GLY A 73 -1.38 6.02 6.47
C GLY A 73 -1.98 6.98 7.50
N LYS A 74 -3.29 7.21 7.43
CA LYS A 74 -4.02 7.68 8.62
C LYS A 74 -4.06 6.53 9.60
N ILE A 75 -3.43 6.68 10.76
CA ILE A 75 -3.57 5.70 11.83
C ILE A 75 -4.96 5.88 12.43
N VAL A 76 -5.76 4.82 12.37
CA VAL A 76 -7.05 4.74 13.07
C VAL A 76 -6.83 3.81 14.26
N PRO A 77 -6.70 4.34 15.49
CA PRO A 77 -6.59 3.51 16.68
C PRO A 77 -7.86 2.66 16.81
N THR A 78 -7.71 1.34 16.78
CA THR A 78 -8.78 0.40 17.13
C THR A 78 -8.54 -0.11 18.55
N TYR A 79 -9.61 -0.31 19.32
CA TYR A 79 -9.49 -0.95 20.62
C TYR A 79 -9.12 -2.42 20.42
N TYR A 80 -7.93 -2.81 20.88
CA TYR A 80 -7.58 -4.21 21.02
C TYR A 80 -8.42 -4.77 22.18
N VAL A 81 -9.50 -5.48 21.86
CA VAL A 81 -10.22 -6.28 22.85
C VAL A 81 -9.35 -7.51 23.10
N GLY A 82 -8.38 -7.37 24.00
CA GLY A 82 -7.61 -8.50 24.48
C GLY A 82 -8.58 -9.51 25.06
N ASN A 83 -8.51 -10.76 24.61
CA ASN A 83 -9.17 -11.86 25.30
C ASN A 83 -8.55 -11.95 26.69
N ASN A 84 -9.26 -11.40 27.69
CA ASN A 84 -9.02 -11.75 29.08
C ASN A 84 -9.38 -13.23 29.22
N SER A 85 -8.36 -14.08 29.12
CA SER A 85 -8.43 -15.50 29.48
C SER A 85 -7.95 -15.69 30.91
#